data_AF-A0A9D9CC27-F1
#
_entry.id   AF-A0A9D9CC27-F1
#
_cell.length_a   1.000
_cell.length_b   1.000
_cell.length_c   1.000
_cell.angle_alpha   90.00
_cell.angle_beta   90.00
_cell.angle_gamma   90.00
#
_symmetry.space_group_name_H-M   'P 1'
#
loop_
_entity.id
_entity.type
_entity.pdbx_description
1 polymer ?
#
loop_
_entity_poly.entity_id
_entity_poly.type
_entity_poly.pdbx_seq_one_letter_code
_entity_poly.pdbx_strand_id
1 'polypeptide(L)'
;IYHVNNWYGVGVGSVVFYNDAIDANTDRSLYRKDHVYTTADKIRAGVALNNEFKFGLITAMVDWGVYLYNPARHYYDNPEHPIYGLGRRPLFYKNDGAGSDEAFHYIRFGMKTRIWDNLYFSASAKTHLHICEYVEFGLGYQIPFLKKENRKHGEKIFHHRKNWWQE
;
A
#
# COMPACT_ATOMS: atom_id res chain seq x y z
N ILE A 1 0.35 11.72 7.55
CA ILE A 1 1.57 11.28 8.23
C ILE A 1 1.85 12.23 9.38
N TYR A 2 2.02 11.70 10.59
CA TYR A 2 2.48 12.42 11.78
C TYR A 2 4.01 12.32 11.85
N HIS A 3 4.70 13.45 12.00
CA HIS A 3 6.15 13.47 12.16
C HIS A 3 6.50 13.35 13.63
N VAL A 4 7.07 12.20 14.00
CA VAL A 4 7.53 11.93 15.38
C VAL A 4 8.78 12.77 15.67
N ASN A 5 9.65 12.88 14.68
CA ASN A 5 10.82 13.75 14.69
C ASN A 5 11.09 14.24 13.26
N ASN A 6 12.22 14.93 13.07
CA ASN A 6 12.56 15.52 11.80
C ASN A 6 12.73 14.44 10.72
N TRP A 7 13.37 13.30 11.02
CA TRP A 7 13.73 12.26 10.04
C TRP A 7 12.72 11.12 9.91
N TYR A 8 11.78 10.96 10.86
CA TYR A 8 10.83 9.85 10.89
C TYR A 8 9.38 10.34 10.99
N GLY A 9 8.54 9.85 10.08
CA GLY A 9 7.10 10.02 10.10
C GLY A 9 6.39 8.67 10.13
N VAL A 10 5.28 8.61 10.84
CA VAL A 10 4.37 7.47 10.87
C VAL A 10 2.96 7.93 10.56
N GLY A 11 2.18 7.14 9.85
CA GLY A 11 0.77 7.45 9.63
C GLY A 11 -0.04 6.23 9.29
N VAL A 12 -1.33 6.46 9.15
CA VAL A 12 -2.28 5.44 8.68
C VAL A 12 -2.80 5.89 7.32
N GLY A 13 -2.91 4.94 6.40
CA GLY A 13 -3.47 5.13 5.07
C GLY A 13 -4.51 4.08 4.76
N SER A 14 -5.46 4.41 3.90
CA SER A 14 -6.33 3.44 3.24
C SER A 14 -5.77 3.09 1.87
N VAL A 15 -5.87 1.84 1.47
CA VAL A 15 -5.53 1.40 0.10
C VAL A 15 -6.75 0.75 -0.51
N VAL A 16 -7.08 1.15 -1.72
CA VAL A 16 -8.08 0.52 -2.58
C VAL A 16 -7.43 0.30 -3.93
N PHE A 17 -7.53 -0.92 -4.47
CA PHE A 17 -7.05 -1.20 -5.81
C PHE A 17 -7.91 -2.23 -6.53
N TYR A 18 -7.92 -2.12 -7.86
CA TYR A 18 -8.55 -3.05 -8.78
C TYR A 18 -7.46 -3.88 -9.45
N ASN A 19 -7.54 -5.21 -9.35
CA ASN A 19 -6.59 -6.11 -9.96
C ASN A 19 -7.19 -6.76 -11.20
N ASP A 20 -6.99 -6.14 -12.35
CA ASP A 20 -7.54 -6.64 -13.61
C ASP A 20 -6.97 -8.00 -14.01
N ALA A 21 -5.70 -8.23 -13.67
CA ALA A 21 -4.94 -9.44 -13.94
C ALA A 21 -5.36 -10.64 -13.08
N ILE A 22 -6.54 -10.62 -12.47
CA ILE A 22 -7.18 -11.80 -11.88
C ILE A 22 -8.16 -12.36 -12.90
N ASP A 23 -7.81 -13.51 -13.48
CA ASP A 23 -8.69 -14.33 -14.29
C ASP A 23 -8.36 -15.82 -14.15
N ALA A 24 -9.15 -16.66 -14.80
CA ALA A 24 -8.97 -18.12 -14.82
C ALA A 24 -7.65 -18.58 -15.46
N ASN A 25 -7.00 -17.73 -16.27
CA ASN A 25 -5.77 -18.01 -16.99
C ASN A 25 -4.53 -17.48 -16.26
N THR A 26 -4.73 -16.79 -15.13
CA THR A 26 -3.65 -16.18 -14.36
C THR A 26 -2.86 -17.26 -13.65
N ASP A 27 -1.67 -17.57 -14.17
CA ASP A 27 -0.81 -18.63 -13.66
C ASP A 27 -0.03 -18.18 -12.42
N ARG A 28 -0.75 -17.99 -11.32
CA ARG A 28 -0.18 -17.72 -9.99
C ARG A 28 -0.35 -18.87 -9.01
N SER A 29 -0.88 -20.02 -9.46
CA SER A 29 -1.23 -21.18 -8.62
C SER A 29 -2.07 -20.82 -7.37
N LEU A 30 -2.75 -19.67 -7.42
CA LEU A 30 -3.51 -19.09 -6.30
C LEU A 30 -4.99 -19.00 -6.63
N TYR A 31 -5.32 -18.62 -7.87
CA TYR A 31 -6.68 -18.40 -8.32
C TYR A 31 -7.23 -19.68 -8.94
N ARG A 32 -8.46 -20.05 -8.57
CA ARG A 32 -9.19 -21.13 -9.23
C ARG A 32 -9.37 -20.85 -10.72
N LYS A 33 -9.00 -21.82 -11.54
CA LYS A 33 -9.14 -21.79 -13.01
C LYS A 33 -10.58 -21.99 -13.49
N ASP A 34 -11.44 -22.55 -12.65
CA ASP A 34 -12.84 -22.83 -12.96
C ASP A 34 -13.81 -21.71 -12.49
N HIS A 35 -13.28 -20.64 -11.89
CA HIS A 35 -14.09 -19.52 -11.41
C HIS A 35 -14.03 -18.31 -12.36
N VAL A 36 -15.21 -17.74 -12.65
CA VAL A 36 -15.33 -16.49 -13.42
C VAL A 36 -15.35 -15.32 -12.44
N TYR A 37 -14.22 -14.63 -12.31
CA TYR A 37 -14.07 -13.49 -11.40
C TYR A 37 -14.85 -12.26 -11.88
N THR A 38 -15.77 -11.78 -11.05
CA THR A 38 -16.52 -10.55 -11.31
C THR A 38 -15.68 -9.30 -11.01
N THR A 39 -16.15 -8.13 -11.43
CA THR A 39 -15.52 -6.84 -11.06
C THR A 39 -15.40 -6.67 -9.54
N ALA A 40 -16.38 -7.15 -8.78
CA ALA A 40 -16.35 -7.07 -7.32
C ALA A 40 -15.24 -7.93 -6.73
N ASP A 41 -14.98 -9.11 -7.31
CA ASP A 41 -13.93 -10.04 -6.86
C ASP A 41 -12.52 -9.46 -7.04
N LYS A 42 -12.37 -8.59 -8.05
CA LYS A 42 -11.11 -7.95 -8.42
C LYS A 42 -10.76 -6.72 -7.56
N ILE A 43 -11.69 -6.21 -6.75
CA ILE A 43 -11.45 -5.07 -5.87
C ILE A 43 -10.89 -5.55 -4.54
N ARG A 44 -9.82 -4.90 -4.07
CA ARG A 44 -9.30 -5.08 -2.72
C ARG A 44 -9.21 -3.75 -2.00
N ALA A 45 -9.51 -3.78 -0.71
CA ALA A 45 -9.37 -2.62 0.15
C ALA A 45 -8.77 -2.99 1.51
N GLY A 46 -8.05 -2.05 2.10
CA GLY A 46 -7.36 -2.27 3.37
C GLY A 46 -6.85 -0.99 3.99
N VAL A 47 -6.14 -1.19 5.09
CA VAL A 47 -5.46 -0.13 5.83
C VAL A 47 -3.96 -0.43 5.86
N ALA A 48 -3.15 0.62 5.98
CA ALA A 48 -1.71 0.52 6.08
C ALA A 48 -1.18 1.39 7.20
N LEU A 49 -0.18 0.87 7.91
CA LEU A 49 0.73 1.64 8.71
C LEU A 49 1.87 2.11 7.80
N ASN A 50 1.92 3.41 7.55
CA ASN A 50 2.90 4.04 6.68
C ASN A 50 4.08 4.56 7.49
N ASN A 51 5.29 4.13 7.16
CA ASN A 51 6.52 4.64 7.77
C ASN A 51 7.34 5.37 6.72
N GLU A 52 7.74 6.59 7.04
CA GLU A 52 8.55 7.45 6.16
C GLU A 52 9.83 7.85 6.88
N PHE A 53 10.96 7.62 6.21
CA PHE A 53 12.31 7.97 6.67
C PHE A 53 12.88 9.01 5.71
N LYS A 54 13.02 10.25 6.18
CA LYS A 54 13.42 11.38 5.36
C LYS A 54 14.93 11.63 5.45
N PHE A 55 15.57 11.71 4.29
CA PHE A 55 16.99 11.99 4.10
C PHE A 55 17.14 13.12 3.08
N GLY A 56 16.97 14.34 3.56
CA GLY A 56 16.97 15.54 2.73
C GLY A 56 15.85 15.58 1.70
N LEU A 57 16.19 15.43 0.41
CA LEU A 57 15.23 15.41 -0.71
C LEU A 57 14.64 14.02 -0.97
N ILE A 58 15.23 12.99 -0.38
CA ILE A 58 14.82 11.60 -0.53
C ILE A 58 14.02 11.20 0.71
N THR A 59 12.94 10.44 0.53
CA THR A 59 12.20 9.80 1.61
C THR A 59 12.04 8.33 1.29
N ALA A 60 12.65 7.46 2.09
CA ALA A 60 12.41 6.03 2.03
C ALA A 60 11.10 5.70 2.75
N MET A 61 10.38 4.69 2.26
CA MET A 61 9.07 4.29 2.77
C MET A 61 9.04 2.79 3.02
N VAL A 62 8.47 2.42 4.16
CA VAL A 62 8.14 1.03 4.50
C VAL A 62 6.71 1.01 5.03
N ASP A 63 5.79 0.53 4.21
CA ASP A 63 4.39 0.40 4.62
C ASP A 63 4.09 -1.06 4.91
N TRP A 64 3.40 -1.32 6.02
CA TRP A 64 2.79 -2.61 6.29
C TRP A 64 1.29 -2.45 6.24
N GLY A 65 0.63 -3.17 5.34
CA GLY A 65 -0.80 -3.07 5.15
C GLY A 65 -1.51 -4.40 5.29
N VAL A 66 -2.76 -4.32 5.73
CA VAL A 66 -3.67 -5.44 5.90
C VAL A 66 -4.94 -5.15 5.11
N TYR A 67 -5.36 -6.09 4.28
CA TYR A 67 -6.65 -6.03 3.62
C TYR A 67 -7.76 -6.36 4.59
N LEU A 68 -8.81 -5.55 4.52
CA LEU A 68 -10.08 -5.76 5.21
C LEU A 68 -11.16 -6.23 4.23
N TYR A 69 -10.90 -6.12 2.92
CA TYR A 69 -11.76 -6.57 1.84
C TYR A 69 -10.90 -7.20 0.73
N ASN A 70 -11.05 -8.51 0.52
CA ASN A 70 -10.42 -9.26 -0.57
C ASN A 70 -11.31 -10.48 -0.95
N PRO A 71 -12.42 -10.25 -1.68
CA PRO A 71 -13.38 -11.29 -2.06
C PRO A 71 -12.76 -12.44 -2.88
N ALA A 72 -11.78 -12.16 -3.75
CA ALA A 72 -11.07 -13.20 -4.51
C ALA A 72 -10.45 -14.30 -3.63
N ARG A 73 -10.13 -13.99 -2.36
CA ARG A 73 -9.56 -14.96 -1.41
C ARG A 73 -10.52 -16.11 -1.08
N HIS A 74 -11.82 -15.93 -1.26
CA HIS A 74 -12.79 -17.01 -1.10
C HIS A 74 -12.62 -18.12 -2.14
N TYR A 75 -12.01 -17.81 -3.29
CA TYR A 75 -11.90 -18.71 -4.45
C TYR A 75 -10.47 -19.18 -4.69
N TYR A 76 -9.60 -19.14 -3.68
CA TYR A 76 -8.23 -19.62 -3.86
C TYR A 76 -8.17 -21.13 -4.05
N ASP A 77 -7.16 -21.57 -4.79
CA ASP A 77 -6.99 -22.92 -5.32
C ASP A 77 -6.68 -23.95 -4.23
N ASN A 78 -7.71 -24.26 -3.44
CA ASN A 78 -7.76 -25.39 -2.52
C ASN A 78 -9.25 -25.70 -2.30
N PRO A 79 -9.94 -26.44 -3.16
CA PRO A 79 -11.39 -26.65 -3.05
C PRO A 79 -11.81 -27.41 -1.78
N GLU A 80 -10.95 -28.23 -1.21
CA GLU A 80 -11.24 -29.08 -0.04
C GLU A 80 -10.48 -28.63 1.21
N HIS A 81 -10.69 -27.37 1.62
CA HIS A 81 -10.01 -26.85 2.81
C HIS A 81 -10.36 -27.70 4.05
N PRO A 82 -9.39 -28.16 4.86
CA PRO A 82 -9.62 -29.15 5.91
C PRO A 82 -10.64 -28.73 6.98
N ILE A 83 -10.79 -27.42 7.20
CA ILE A 83 -11.74 -26.84 8.19
C ILE A 83 -13.03 -26.33 7.54
N TYR A 84 -12.98 -25.86 6.29
CA TYR A 84 -14.08 -25.08 5.68
C TYR A 84 -14.71 -25.77 4.46
N GLY A 85 -14.11 -26.87 3.99
CA GLY A 85 -14.51 -27.58 2.79
C GLY A 85 -14.70 -26.65 1.59
N LEU A 86 -15.80 -26.89 0.87
CA LEU A 86 -16.27 -26.12 -0.29
C LEU A 86 -17.01 -24.82 0.11
N GLY A 87 -17.15 -24.54 1.41
CA GLY A 87 -17.90 -23.39 1.93
C GLY A 87 -17.15 -22.05 1.82
N ARG A 88 -17.88 -20.96 2.11
CA ARG A 88 -17.30 -19.61 2.16
C ARG A 88 -16.30 -19.49 3.31
N ARG A 89 -15.09 -19.04 3.00
CA ARG A 89 -13.97 -18.91 3.96
C ARG A 89 -13.93 -17.52 4.58
N PRO A 90 -13.46 -17.35 5.82
CA PRO A 90 -13.21 -16.01 6.36
C PRO A 90 -12.10 -15.30 5.57
N LEU A 91 -11.90 -14.00 5.81
CA LEU A 91 -10.79 -13.26 5.19
C LEU A 91 -9.43 -13.70 5.75
N PHE A 92 -9.39 -14.11 7.01
CA PHE A 92 -8.18 -14.58 7.70
C PHE A 92 -8.32 -16.08 7.96
N TYR A 93 -7.63 -16.90 7.19
CA TYR A 93 -7.49 -18.33 7.43
C TYR A 93 -6.13 -18.80 6.94
N LYS A 94 -5.58 -19.79 7.63
CA LYS A 94 -4.39 -20.52 7.19
C LYS A 94 -4.77 -21.39 6.01
N ASN A 95 -3.94 -21.43 4.98
CA ASN A 95 -4.11 -22.35 3.86
C ASN A 95 -2.74 -22.92 3.48
N ASP A 96 -2.74 -24.13 2.94
CA ASP A 96 -1.51 -24.83 2.56
C ASP A 96 -1.28 -24.60 1.07
N GLY A 97 -0.39 -23.66 0.73
CA GLY A 97 -0.02 -23.32 -0.65
C GLY A 97 0.74 -21.99 -0.77
N ALA A 98 1.76 -21.94 -1.63
CA ALA A 98 2.48 -20.70 -1.97
C ALA A 98 1.48 -19.70 -2.57
N GLY A 99 1.36 -18.50 -2.00
CA GLY A 99 0.31 -17.54 -2.36
C GLY A 99 -0.84 -17.38 -1.35
N SER A 100 -1.05 -18.34 -0.45
CA SER A 100 -2.29 -18.38 0.35
C SER A 100 -2.17 -17.72 1.74
N ASP A 101 -1.01 -17.84 2.39
CA ASP A 101 -0.61 -16.99 3.53
C ASP A 101 -0.30 -15.55 3.09
N GLU A 102 -0.03 -15.36 1.79
CA GLU A 102 0.40 -14.09 1.20
C GLU A 102 -0.71 -13.04 1.15
N ALA A 103 -1.99 -13.41 1.12
CA ALA A 103 -3.03 -12.52 0.58
C ALA A 103 -3.85 -11.68 1.57
N PHE A 104 -3.59 -11.70 2.89
CA PHE A 104 -4.24 -10.73 3.80
C PHE A 104 -3.39 -9.49 4.06
N HIS A 105 -2.08 -9.55 3.90
CA HIS A 105 -1.21 -8.43 4.21
C HIS A 105 -0.20 -8.21 3.09
N TYR A 106 0.34 -7.00 3.03
CA TYR A 106 1.40 -6.66 2.10
C TYR A 106 2.45 -5.80 2.80
N ILE A 107 3.65 -5.81 2.24
CA ILE A 107 4.71 -4.88 2.58
C ILE A 107 5.02 -4.08 1.33
N ARG A 108 5.03 -2.75 1.45
CA ARG A 108 5.42 -1.85 0.37
C ARG A 108 6.73 -1.18 0.74
N PHE A 109 7.72 -1.31 -0.14
CA PHE A 109 8.95 -0.55 -0.07
C PHE A 109 8.89 0.54 -1.11
N GLY A 110 9.28 1.76 -0.75
CA GLY A 110 9.27 2.83 -1.73
C GLY A 110 10.24 3.94 -1.42
N MET A 111 10.38 4.81 -2.40
CA MET A 111 11.20 6.00 -2.32
C MET A 111 10.41 7.16 -2.95
N LYS A 112 10.40 8.29 -2.28
CA LYS A 112 9.96 9.57 -2.81
C LYS A 112 11.17 10.48 -3.00
N THR A 113 11.25 11.13 -4.13
CA THR A 113 12.23 12.18 -4.41
C THR A 113 11.48 13.48 -4.65
N ARG A 114 11.77 14.49 -3.83
CA ARG A 114 11.20 15.82 -3.99
C ARG A 114 11.80 16.51 -5.22
N ILE A 115 10.97 16.84 -6.20
CA ILE A 115 11.36 17.56 -7.42
C ILE A 115 11.25 19.08 -7.19
N TRP A 116 10.13 19.51 -6.58
CA TRP A 116 9.87 20.89 -6.15
C TRP A 116 9.25 20.89 -4.77
N ASP A 117 9.08 22.06 -4.16
CA ASP A 117 8.66 22.18 -2.75
C ASP A 117 7.45 21.32 -2.37
N ASN A 118 6.47 21.23 -3.26
CA ASN A 118 5.25 20.44 -3.07
C ASN A 118 5.13 19.27 -4.05
N LEU A 119 6.03 19.11 -5.02
CA LEU A 119 5.96 18.01 -6.00
C LEU A 119 7.01 16.96 -5.71
N TYR A 120 6.60 15.70 -5.64
CA TYR A 120 7.49 14.56 -5.50
C TYR A 120 7.23 13.53 -6.60
N PHE A 121 8.31 12.92 -7.06
CA PHE A 121 8.26 11.65 -7.76
C PHE A 121 8.34 10.52 -6.74
N SER A 122 7.65 9.42 -6.99
CA SER A 122 7.71 8.23 -6.16
C SER A 122 7.91 6.99 -7.01
N ALA A 123 8.75 6.07 -6.53
CA ALA A 123 8.83 4.71 -7.01
C ALA A 123 8.59 3.77 -5.83
N SER A 124 7.74 2.75 -6.00
CA SER A 124 7.50 1.77 -4.94
C SER A 124 7.28 0.38 -5.49
N ALA A 125 7.64 -0.63 -4.72
CA ALA A 125 7.38 -2.03 -4.99
C ALA A 125 6.49 -2.57 -3.88
N LYS A 126 5.38 -3.18 -4.26
CA LYS A 126 4.49 -3.86 -3.31
C LYS A 126 4.74 -5.34 -3.36
N THR A 127 4.90 -5.92 -2.18
CA THR A 127 5.23 -7.33 -1.99
C THR A 127 4.20 -8.01 -1.11
N HIS A 128 4.00 -9.29 -1.38
CA HIS A 128 3.25 -10.21 -0.55
C HIS A 128 4.22 -11.30 -0.09
N LEU A 129 4.60 -11.28 1.19
CA LEU A 129 5.76 -11.99 1.74
C LEU A 129 7.05 -11.75 0.93
N HIS A 130 7.41 -12.68 0.03
CA HIS A 130 8.65 -12.65 -0.75
C HIS A 130 8.42 -12.37 -2.25
N ILE A 131 7.17 -12.26 -2.70
CA ILE A 131 6.82 -12.04 -4.12
C ILE A 131 6.48 -10.57 -4.34
N CYS A 132 7.17 -9.92 -5.28
CA CYS A 132 6.82 -8.58 -5.76
C CYS A 132 5.63 -8.67 -6.71
N GLU A 133 4.50 -8.04 -6.37
CA GLU A 133 3.31 -8.03 -7.22
C GLU A 133 3.43 -7.03 -8.36
N TYR A 134 3.91 -5.82 -8.05
CA TYR A 134 4.05 -4.75 -9.01
C TYR A 134 5.04 -3.70 -8.50
N VAL A 135 5.55 -2.94 -9.47
CA VAL A 135 6.28 -1.70 -9.24
C VAL A 135 5.40 -0.55 -9.72
N GLU A 136 5.28 0.49 -8.90
CA GLU A 136 4.50 1.69 -9.16
C GLU A 136 5.44 2.88 -9.26
N PHE A 137 5.21 3.72 -10.26
CA PHE A 137 5.82 5.03 -10.39
C PHE A 137 4.71 6.08 -10.32
N GLY A 138 4.98 7.19 -9.63
CA GLY A 138 3.96 8.20 -9.39
C GLY A 138 4.54 9.60 -9.29
N LEU A 139 3.70 10.58 -9.59
CA LEU A 139 3.91 11.97 -9.22
C LEU A 139 2.86 12.31 -8.16
N GLY A 140 3.27 12.98 -7.10
CA GLY A 140 2.36 13.44 -6.07
C GLY A 140 2.62 14.87 -5.68
N TYR A 141 1.53 15.53 -5.29
CA TYR A 141 1.54 16.92 -4.86
C TYR A 141 1.11 17.01 -3.40
N GLN A 142 1.97 17.56 -2.56
CA GLN A 142 1.66 17.82 -1.15
C GLN A 142 0.91 19.14 -1.04
N ILE A 143 -0.37 19.08 -0.66
CA ILE A 143 -1.18 20.27 -0.40
C ILE A 143 -0.58 20.99 0.83
N PRO A 144 -0.17 22.26 0.70
CA PRO A 144 0.37 23.01 1.82
C PRO A 144 -0.76 23.37 2.79
N PHE A 145 -0.61 23.01 4.07
CA PHE A 145 -1.50 23.47 5.12
C PHE A 145 -1.01 24.79 5.69
N LEU A 146 -1.90 25.77 5.76
CA LEU A 146 -1.63 27.05 6.40
C LEU A 146 -1.83 26.90 7.92
N LYS A 147 -0.74 26.98 8.70
CA LYS A 147 -0.85 27.06 10.17
C LYS A 147 -1.37 28.46 10.54
N LYS A 148 -2.53 28.52 11.21
CA LYS A 148 -3.30 29.76 11.48
C LYS A 148 -2.54 30.80 12.35
N GLU A 149 -1.47 30.41 13.03
CA GLU A 149 -0.82 31.25 14.06
C GLU A 149 0.54 31.85 13.66
N ASN A 150 1.07 31.55 12.47
CA ASN A 150 2.40 32.04 12.03
C ASN A 150 2.37 33.27 11.11
N ARG A 151 1.27 34.04 11.07
CA ARG A 151 1.17 35.23 10.18
C ARG A 151 1.39 36.54 10.93
N LYS A 152 2.66 36.97 11.02
CA LYS A 152 3.02 38.40 11.05
C LYS A 152 3.73 38.73 9.74
N HIS A 153 3.04 39.47 8.88
CA HIS A 153 3.51 40.01 7.60
C HIS A 153 3.78 39.01 6.47
N GLY A 154 2.95 39.08 5.43
CA GLY A 154 3.34 38.87 4.02
C GLY A 154 4.06 37.56 3.68
N GLU A 155 3.27 36.59 3.23
CA GLU A 155 3.67 35.47 2.37
C GLU A 155 4.95 34.69 2.71
N LYS A 156 4.77 33.51 3.33
CA LYS A 156 5.37 32.26 2.84
C LYS A 156 4.38 31.11 3.03
N ILE A 157 3.99 30.46 1.95
CA ILE A 157 3.39 29.12 1.97
C ILE A 157 4.41 28.22 2.69
N PHE A 158 3.98 27.29 3.55
CA PHE A 158 4.91 26.36 4.19
C PHE A 158 5.47 25.42 3.11
N HIS A 159 6.57 25.85 2.50
CA HIS A 159 7.45 25.01 1.72
C HIS A 159 8.34 24.29 2.72
N HIS A 160 8.29 22.96 2.74
CA HIS A 160 9.21 22.18 3.56
C HIS A 160 10.63 22.39 3.01
N ARG A 161 11.38 23.30 3.65
CA ARG A 161 12.65 23.83 3.14
C ARG A 161 13.68 22.73 2.85
N LYS A 162 14.47 22.95 1.80
CA LYS A 162 15.81 22.34 1.63
C LYS A 162 16.60 22.70 2.91
N ASN A 163 17.10 21.70 3.66
CA ASN A 163 17.86 21.81 4.94
C ASN A 163 17.08 21.66 6.27
N TRP A 164 15.86 21.12 6.28
CA TRP A 164 15.10 20.85 7.51
C TRP A 164 15.80 19.90 8.51
N TRP A 165 16.81 19.14 8.07
CA TRP A 165 17.58 18.20 8.92
C TRP A 165 18.66 18.89 9.77
N GLN A 166 18.85 20.21 9.61
CA GLN A 166 19.78 21.01 10.41
C GLN A 166 19.10 21.73 11.58
N GLU A 167 17.78 21.58 11.73
CA GLU A 167 16.98 22.14 12.83
C GLU A 167 16.70 21.08 13.90
#